data_AF-A0A3D5KNM0-F1
#
_entry.id   AF-A0A3D5KNM0-F1
#
_cell.length_a   1.000
_cell.length_b   1.000
_cell.length_c   1.000
_cell.angle_alpha   90.00
_cell.angle_beta   90.00
_cell.angle_gamma   90.00
#
_symmetry.space_group_name_H-M   'P 1'
#
loop_
_entity.id
_entity.type
_entity.pdbx_description
1 polymer ?
#
loop_
_entity_poly.entity_id
_entity_poly.type
_entity_poly.pdbx_seq_one_letter_code
_entity_poly.pdbx_strand_id
1 'polypeptide(L)'
;MKRIDITAGVTCFVFILLLGCSRHTPSDEEQKALAAFQAVQQSLETDGASVAFKQQLGQAEAQLNLIKQTPKIVPCLVSSLDRCLASYRLIDKALKTEQGKLNEKRKQDLEMAVAFSTAFSALSIQQALDCCR
;
A
#
# COMPACT_ATOMS: atom_id res chain seq x y z
N MET A 1 31.40 40.23 16.07
CA MET A 1 30.29 39.26 16.09
C MET A 1 29.83 39.01 14.66
N LYS A 2 30.09 37.82 14.10
CA LYS A 2 29.70 37.45 12.72
C LYS A 2 28.26 36.94 12.74
N ARG A 3 27.34 37.64 12.06
CA ARG A 3 25.98 37.15 11.81
C ARG A 3 26.10 36.08 10.73
N ILE A 4 25.87 34.82 11.10
CA ILE A 4 25.81 33.71 10.15
C ILE A 4 24.40 33.77 9.55
N ASP A 5 24.31 34.06 8.26
CA ASP A 5 23.06 34.17 7.52
C ASP A 5 22.30 32.84 7.51
N ILE A 6 21.32 32.72 8.41
CA ILE A 6 20.39 31.58 8.55
C ILE A 6 19.63 31.32 7.23
N THR A 7 19.51 32.36 6.39
CA THR A 7 18.80 32.33 5.11
C THR A 7 19.36 31.29 4.15
N ALA A 8 20.68 31.10 4.07
CA ALA A 8 21.29 30.13 3.15
C ALA A 8 20.98 28.67 3.50
N GLY A 9 20.84 28.36 4.79
CA GLY A 9 20.53 27.00 5.26
C GLY A 9 19.09 26.56 4.93
N VAL A 10 18.13 27.48 5.06
CA VAL A 10 16.71 27.20 4.77
C VAL A 10 16.51 27.00 3.27
N THR A 11 17.17 27.79 2.41
CA THR A 11 17.03 27.66 0.95
C THR A 11 17.61 26.35 0.42
N CYS A 12 18.73 25.88 0.99
CA CYS A 12 19.33 24.59 0.61
C CYS A 12 18.44 23.40 1.01
N PHE A 13 17.80 23.46 2.19
CA PHE A 13 16.90 22.41 2.66
C PHE A 13 15.62 22.29 1.79
N VAL A 14 15.10 23.42 1.32
CA VAL A 14 13.96 23.45 0.39
C VAL A 14 14.33 22.91 -0.99
N PHE A 15 15.55 23.19 -1.49
CA PHE A 15 16.02 22.64 -2.77
C PHE A 15 16.26 21.13 -2.74
N ILE A 16 16.75 20.58 -1.62
CA ILE A 16 16.93 19.12 -1.44
C ILE A 16 15.57 18.40 -1.44
N LEU A 17 14.52 19.01 -0.90
CA LEU A 17 13.17 18.45 -0.93
C LEU A 17 12.54 18.48 -2.35
N LEU A 18 12.95 19.42 -3.21
CA LEU A 18 12.40 19.56 -4.56
C LEU A 18 13.13 18.71 -5.63
N LEU A 19 14.37 18.27 -5.36
CA LEU A 19 15.16 17.44 -6.30
C LEU A 19 14.88 15.92 -6.16
N GLY A 20 13.97 15.52 -5.27
CA GLY A 20 13.71 14.11 -4.93
C GLY A 20 12.79 13.33 -5.88
N CYS A 21 12.16 13.95 -6.87
CA CYS A 21 11.31 13.23 -7.83
C CYS A 21 12.14 12.73 -9.02
N SER A 22 13.09 11.84 -8.77
CA SER A 22 13.70 11.04 -9.82
C SER A 22 12.65 10.06 -10.33
N ARG A 23 12.19 10.27 -11.56
CA ARG A 23 11.20 9.45 -12.25
C ARG A 23 11.69 8.01 -12.33
N HIS A 24 11.21 7.13 -11.45
CA HIS A 24 11.62 5.73 -11.43
C HIS A 24 10.81 4.94 -12.43
N THR A 25 11.46 4.37 -13.44
CA THR A 25 10.78 3.43 -14.34
C THR A 25 10.70 2.07 -13.64
N PRO A 26 9.48 1.52 -13.45
CA PRO A 26 9.32 0.28 -12.70
C PRO A 26 9.95 -0.90 -13.44
N SER A 27 10.75 -1.67 -12.72
CA SER A 27 11.28 -2.97 -13.14
C SER A 27 10.17 -4.00 -13.36
N ASP A 28 10.49 -5.10 -14.03
CA ASP A 28 9.54 -6.18 -14.29
C ASP A 28 8.99 -6.79 -12.99
N GLU A 29 9.82 -6.90 -11.95
CA GLU A 29 9.41 -7.38 -10.63
C GLU A 29 8.42 -6.41 -9.97
N GLU A 30 8.68 -5.10 -10.05
CA GLU A 30 7.80 -4.06 -9.49
C GLU A 30 6.45 -4.01 -10.20
N GLN A 31 6.43 -4.15 -11.52
CA GLN A 31 5.20 -4.25 -12.29
C GLN A 31 4.39 -5.50 -11.91
N LYS A 32 5.05 -6.64 -11.71
CA LYS A 32 4.39 -7.88 -11.27
C LYS A 32 3.75 -7.72 -9.89
N ALA A 33 4.41 -7.06 -8.94
CA ALA A 33 3.78 -6.82 -7.64
C ALA A 33 2.61 -5.85 -7.75
N LEU A 34 2.75 -4.73 -8.47
CA LEU A 34 1.65 -3.79 -8.69
C LEU A 34 0.42 -4.49 -9.30
N ALA A 35 0.63 -5.31 -10.33
CA ALA A 35 -0.44 -6.10 -10.95
C ALA A 35 -1.06 -7.09 -9.96
N ALA A 36 -0.26 -7.75 -9.12
CA ALA A 36 -0.76 -8.67 -8.11
C ALA A 36 -1.65 -7.96 -7.07
N PHE A 37 -1.26 -6.78 -6.58
CA PHE A 37 -2.09 -5.99 -5.66
C PHE A 37 -3.36 -5.44 -6.31
N GLN A 38 -3.31 -5.05 -7.58
CA GLN A 38 -4.51 -4.68 -8.34
C GLN A 38 -5.47 -5.87 -8.52
N ALA A 39 -4.94 -7.08 -8.73
CA ALA A 39 -5.76 -8.29 -8.81
C ALA A 39 -6.49 -8.56 -7.48
N VAL A 40 -5.80 -8.40 -6.33
CA VAL A 40 -6.43 -8.49 -5.00
C VAL A 40 -7.58 -7.51 -4.86
N GLN A 41 -7.37 -6.25 -5.27
CA GLN A 41 -8.43 -5.23 -5.24
C GLN A 41 -9.64 -5.67 -6.06
N GLN A 42 -9.43 -6.11 -7.31
CA GLN A 42 -10.50 -6.55 -8.20
C GLN A 42 -11.28 -7.75 -7.64
N SER A 43 -10.59 -8.74 -7.06
CA SER A 43 -11.29 -9.88 -6.46
C SER A 43 -12.08 -9.49 -5.21
N LEU A 44 -11.57 -8.53 -4.42
CA LEU A 44 -12.31 -8.04 -3.26
C LEU A 44 -13.59 -7.32 -3.69
N GLU A 45 -13.52 -6.49 -4.75
CA GLU A 45 -14.67 -5.77 -5.31
C GLU A 45 -15.69 -6.69 -5.97
N THR A 46 -15.24 -7.83 -6.53
CA THR A 46 -16.12 -8.78 -7.24
C THR A 46 -16.83 -9.74 -6.27
N ASP A 47 -16.06 -10.44 -5.42
CA ASP A 47 -16.55 -11.60 -4.65
C ASP A 47 -16.23 -11.52 -3.14
N GLY A 48 -15.68 -10.39 -2.65
CA GLY A 48 -15.30 -10.24 -1.24
C GLY A 48 -14.19 -11.21 -0.79
N ALA A 49 -14.31 -11.79 0.41
CA ALA A 49 -13.33 -12.76 0.97
C ALA A 49 -13.46 -14.18 0.39
N SER A 50 -13.56 -14.29 -0.93
CA SER A 50 -13.58 -15.55 -1.65
C SER A 50 -12.23 -16.28 -1.58
N VAL A 51 -12.21 -17.53 -2.05
CA VAL A 51 -10.95 -18.29 -2.22
C VAL A 51 -10.01 -17.55 -3.17
N ALA A 52 -10.54 -16.90 -4.21
CA ALA A 52 -9.76 -16.13 -5.18
C ALA A 52 -9.04 -14.95 -4.51
N PHE A 53 -9.75 -14.19 -3.66
CA PHE A 53 -9.15 -13.08 -2.90
C PHE A 53 -7.99 -13.56 -2.03
N LYS A 54 -8.16 -14.65 -1.29
CA LYS A 54 -7.10 -15.20 -0.43
C LYS A 54 -5.89 -15.69 -1.22
N GLN A 55 -6.14 -16.33 -2.36
CA GLN A 55 -5.07 -16.81 -3.24
C GLN A 55 -4.27 -15.65 -3.83
N GLN A 56 -4.96 -14.62 -4.33
CA GLN A 56 -4.30 -13.43 -4.87
C GLN A 56 -3.57 -12.65 -3.78
N LEU A 57 -4.12 -12.58 -2.55
CA LEU A 57 -3.45 -11.94 -1.43
C LEU A 57 -2.12 -12.63 -1.10
N GLY A 58 -2.12 -13.96 -1.09
CA GLY A 58 -0.88 -14.74 -0.92
C GLY A 58 0.12 -14.52 -2.06
N GLN A 59 -0.35 -14.40 -3.31
CA GLN A 59 0.51 -14.08 -4.45
C GLN A 59 1.11 -12.67 -4.35
N ALA A 60 0.31 -11.67 -4.00
CA ALA A 60 0.76 -10.29 -3.83
C ALA A 60 1.80 -10.17 -2.71
N GLU A 61 1.60 -10.87 -1.59
CA GLU A 61 2.58 -10.95 -0.51
C GLU A 61 3.90 -11.59 -0.98
N ALA A 62 3.82 -12.69 -1.73
CA ALA A 62 5.01 -13.34 -2.27
C ALA A 62 5.80 -12.39 -3.19
N GLN A 63 5.11 -11.66 -4.09
CA GLN A 63 5.75 -10.67 -4.96
C GLN A 63 6.39 -9.52 -4.18
N LEU A 64 5.72 -9.02 -3.13
CA LEU A 64 6.29 -7.98 -2.27
C LEU A 64 7.57 -8.46 -1.57
N ASN A 65 7.58 -9.71 -1.09
CA ASN A 65 8.76 -10.28 -0.46
C ASN A 65 9.92 -10.46 -1.46
N LEU A 66 9.63 -10.77 -2.72
CA LEU A 66 10.65 -10.82 -3.77
C LEU A 66 11.26 -9.43 -4.03
N ILE A 67 10.44 -8.39 -4.18
CA ILE A 67 10.95 -7.02 -4.39
C ILE A 67 11.80 -6.57 -3.21
N LYS A 68 11.40 -6.88 -1.97
CA LYS A 68 12.17 -6.54 -0.77
C LYS A 68 13.57 -7.16 -0.74
N GLN A 69 13.79 -8.24 -1.47
CA GLN A 69 15.08 -8.91 -1.57
C GLN A 69 15.95 -8.36 -2.73
N THR A 70 15.39 -7.51 -3.58
CA THR A 70 16.15 -6.93 -4.70
C THR A 70 17.13 -5.85 -4.22
N PRO A 71 18.32 -5.75 -4.85
CA PRO A 71 19.33 -4.75 -4.47
C PRO A 71 18.94 -3.31 -4.83
N LYS A 72 17.96 -3.13 -5.73
CA LYS A 72 17.45 -1.83 -6.17
C LYS A 72 16.01 -1.62 -5.69
N ILE A 73 15.81 -1.72 -4.38
CA ILE A 73 14.50 -1.50 -3.77
C ILE A 73 14.08 -0.04 -3.93
N VAL A 74 12.82 0.20 -4.28
CA VAL A 74 12.20 1.54 -4.23
C VAL A 74 11.42 1.66 -2.92
N PRO A 75 11.93 2.39 -1.90
CA PRO A 75 11.31 2.41 -0.58
C PRO A 75 9.87 2.95 -0.58
N CYS A 76 9.58 3.92 -1.45
CA CYS A 76 8.23 4.48 -1.64
C CYS A 76 7.24 3.40 -2.06
N LEU A 77 7.60 2.61 -3.08
CA LEU A 77 6.77 1.54 -3.61
C LEU A 77 6.53 0.48 -2.54
N VAL A 78 7.62 -0.02 -1.92
CA VAL A 78 7.53 -1.08 -0.91
C VAL A 78 6.72 -0.65 0.30
N SER A 79 6.93 0.57 0.81
CA SER A 79 6.13 1.11 1.92
C SER A 79 4.65 1.23 1.57
N SER A 80 4.32 1.58 0.32
CA SER A 80 2.93 1.70 -0.12
C SER A 80 2.28 0.32 -0.25
N LEU A 81 2.99 -0.66 -0.81
CA LEU A 81 2.52 -2.04 -0.92
C LEU A 81 2.38 -2.73 0.46
N ASP A 82 3.27 -2.43 1.42
CA ASP A 82 3.15 -2.93 2.79
C ASP A 82 1.86 -2.43 3.48
N ARG A 83 1.51 -1.16 3.31
CA ARG A 83 0.24 -0.60 3.83
C ARG A 83 -0.97 -1.25 3.17
N CYS A 84 -0.87 -1.49 1.86
CA CYS A 84 -1.89 -2.19 1.11
C CYS A 84 -2.10 -3.62 1.65
N LEU A 85 -1.02 -4.38 1.83
CA LEU A 85 -1.04 -5.74 2.38
C LEU A 85 -1.65 -5.78 3.80
N ALA A 86 -1.26 -4.84 4.66
CA ALA A 86 -1.81 -4.72 6.00
C ALA A 86 -3.34 -4.50 5.97
N SER A 87 -3.80 -3.64 5.06
CA SER A 87 -5.23 -3.35 4.87
C SER A 87 -6.01 -4.59 4.41
N TYR A 88 -5.50 -5.33 3.43
CA TYR A 88 -6.14 -6.56 2.97
C TYR A 88 -6.17 -7.66 4.03
N ARG A 89 -5.13 -7.76 4.88
CA ARG A 89 -5.15 -8.69 6.02
C ARG A 89 -6.18 -8.32 7.08
N LEU A 90 -6.39 -7.02 7.32
CA LEU A 90 -7.46 -6.55 8.19
C LEU A 90 -8.83 -6.91 7.61
N ILE A 91 -9.02 -6.73 6.30
CA ILE A 91 -10.25 -7.10 5.59
C ILE A 91 -10.50 -8.62 5.67
N ASP A 92 -9.50 -9.46 5.38
CA ASP A 92 -9.64 -10.92 5.49
C ASP A 92 -10.04 -11.33 6.92
N LYS A 93 -9.40 -10.74 7.93
CA LYS A 93 -9.74 -11.01 9.34
C LYS A 93 -11.15 -10.54 9.69
N ALA A 94 -11.55 -9.37 9.21
CA ALA A 94 -12.87 -8.82 9.44
C ALA A 94 -13.94 -9.72 8.84
N LEU A 95 -13.81 -10.10 7.57
CA LEU A 95 -14.76 -10.97 6.87
C LEU A 95 -14.84 -12.37 7.50
N LYS A 96 -13.74 -12.91 8.03
CA LYS A 96 -13.78 -14.15 8.84
C LYS A 96 -14.54 -13.98 10.16
N THR A 97 -14.49 -12.79 10.77
CA THR A 97 -15.17 -12.50 12.04
C THR A 97 -16.67 -12.31 11.84
N GLU A 98 -17.08 -11.75 10.69
CA GLU A 98 -18.48 -11.59 10.30
C GLU A 98 -19.22 -12.94 10.16
N GLN A 99 -18.50 -14.01 9.82
CA GLN A 99 -19.06 -15.38 9.80
C GLN A 99 -19.40 -15.93 11.21
N GLY A 100 -19.02 -15.23 12.28
CA GLY A 100 -19.42 -15.53 13.65
C GLY A 100 -20.72 -14.85 14.08
N LYS A 101 -21.29 -15.26 15.22
CA LYS A 101 -22.47 -14.58 15.81
C LYS A 101 -22.06 -13.25 16.46
N LEU A 102 -21.94 -12.19 15.67
CA LEU A 102 -21.75 -10.82 16.17
C LEU A 102 -23.10 -10.18 16.55
N ASN A 103 -23.05 -9.21 17.48
CA ASN A 103 -24.19 -8.32 17.74
C ASN A 103 -24.20 -7.17 16.72
N GLU A 104 -25.35 -6.53 16.53
CA GLU A 104 -25.57 -5.55 15.46
C GLU A 104 -24.57 -4.38 15.50
N LYS A 105 -24.25 -3.87 16.70
CA LYS A 105 -23.28 -2.80 16.87
C LYS A 105 -21.88 -3.21 16.40
N ARG A 106 -21.42 -4.42 16.75
CA ARG A 106 -20.11 -4.92 16.30
C ARG A 106 -20.08 -5.19 14.81
N LYS A 107 -21.22 -5.56 14.23
CA LYS A 107 -21.34 -5.74 12.78
C LYS A 107 -21.12 -4.40 12.06
N GLN A 108 -21.77 -3.33 12.53
CA GLN A 108 -21.60 -1.99 11.96
C GLN A 108 -20.16 -1.47 12.10
N ASP A 109 -19.53 -1.65 13.26
CA ASP A 109 -18.12 -1.26 13.46
C ASP A 109 -17.19 -2.02 12.51
N LEU A 110 -17.49 -3.30 12.24
CA LEU A 110 -16.73 -4.16 11.35
C LEU A 110 -16.89 -3.76 9.88
N GLU A 111 -18.13 -3.51 9.43
CA GLU A 111 -18.43 -3.02 8.09
C GLU A 111 -17.73 -1.69 7.82
N MET A 112 -17.74 -0.77 8.81
CA MET A 112 -17.00 0.50 8.71
C MET A 112 -15.48 0.27 8.61
N ALA A 113 -14.93 -0.65 9.41
CA ALA A 113 -13.51 -0.99 9.34
C ALA A 113 -13.12 -1.61 7.99
N VAL A 114 -13.98 -2.46 7.41
CA VAL A 114 -13.80 -3.02 6.06
C VAL A 114 -13.83 -1.92 5.02
N ALA A 115 -14.86 -1.05 5.03
CA ALA A 115 -14.99 0.04 4.07
C ALA A 115 -13.78 1.00 4.12
N PHE A 116 -13.35 1.38 5.32
CA PHE A 116 -12.14 2.19 5.51
C PHE A 116 -10.90 1.49 4.96
N SER A 117 -10.69 0.21 5.31
CA SER A 117 -9.53 -0.55 4.87
C SER A 117 -9.51 -0.73 3.36
N THR A 118 -10.66 -0.94 2.72
CA THR A 118 -10.78 -1.01 1.26
C THR A 118 -10.36 0.30 0.62
N ALA A 119 -10.90 1.43 1.08
CA ALA A 119 -10.52 2.75 0.57
C ALA A 119 -9.02 3.05 0.79
N PHE A 120 -8.49 2.73 1.97
CA PHE A 120 -7.09 2.93 2.31
C PHE A 120 -6.14 2.03 1.48
N SER A 121 -6.57 0.81 1.17
CA SER A 121 -5.81 -0.10 0.27
C SER A 121 -5.74 0.44 -1.15
N ALA A 122 -6.84 0.98 -1.69
CA ALA A 122 -6.90 1.58 -3.03
C ALA A 122 -6.01 2.84 -3.12
N LEU A 123 -6.05 3.70 -2.10
CA LEU A 123 -5.15 4.85 -2.02
C LEU A 123 -3.68 4.42 -1.96
N SER A 124 -3.37 3.36 -1.21
CA SER A 124 -2.02 2.83 -1.11
C SER A 124 -1.53 2.25 -2.44
N ILE A 125 -2.41 1.62 -3.25
CA ILE A 125 -2.07 1.20 -4.62
C ILE A 125 -1.79 2.41 -5.51
N GLN A 126 -2.60 3.47 -5.40
CA GLN A 126 -2.36 4.69 -6.17
C GLN A 126 -1.02 5.34 -5.81
N GLN A 127 -0.69 5.41 -4.52
CA GLN A 127 0.62 5.87 -4.05
C GLN A 127 1.76 4.99 -4.60
N ALA A 128 1.58 3.66 -4.60
CA ALA A 128 2.54 2.72 -5.17
C ALA A 128 2.78 2.97 -6.67
N LEU A 129 1.72 3.25 -7.44
CA LEU A 129 1.82 3.63 -8.85
C LEU A 129 2.55 4.96 -9.03
N ASP A 130 2.28 5.94 -8.17
CA ASP A 130 2.92 7.26 -8.23
C ASP A 130 4.40 7.22 -7.83
N CYS A 131 4.83 6.24 -7.03
CA CYS A 131 6.26 5.98 -6.77
C CYS A 131 7.05 5.55 -8.02
N CYS A 132 6.35 5.11 -9.07
CA CYS A 132 6.91 4.60 -10.33
C CYS A 132 6.58 5.51 -11.54
N ARG A 133 6.09 6.73 -11.30
CA ARG A 133 5.73 7.72 -12.34
C ARG A 133 6.69 8.88 -12.43
#